data_AF-A0A9K3PCJ9-F1
#
_entry.id   AF-A0A9K3PCJ9-F1
#
_cell.length_a   1.000
_cell.length_b   1.000
_cell.length_c   1.000
_cell.angle_alpha   90.00
_cell.angle_beta   90.00
_cell.angle_gamma   90.00
#
_symmetry.space_group_name_H-M   'P 1'
#
loop_
_entity.id
_entity.type
_entity.pdbx_description
1 polymer ?
#
loop_
_entity_poly.entity_id
_entity_poly.type
_entity_poly.pdbx_seq_one_letter_code
_entity_poly.pdbx_strand_id
1 'polypeptide(L)'
;MDDSASVDMMLTENAQELVDSRTVLLKNQDTRYRLCLKMSHHINRWTWIVLREKSIYHSLNMFKADVSGMLRGEGWVVAENLHEVRDAVERAHSNMDSGMPSHLDRVPQPWPTPPTYFVTNKFTYAFQEFVNTYGIPRYREANPALFTAATFPFLFGVMYGDIGHGMFLFLNGLSLIWNEKKMENVKMDELSEGLHVARKQTHVPIYHHDEDAPLYADGHDDDDEEHGFGEIVIHQAIETIEFVLGMVSNTASYLRLWALSLAHSELATVFWDKAMLSTLNMNNFLACYFGFAVFAGVTFGVLLMMDVLECFLHALRLHWVEFQNKVIKDAE
;
A
#
# COMPACT_ATOMS: atom_id res chain seq x y z
N MET A 1 -6.81 52.08 59.46
CA MET A 1 -6.70 53.13 58.43
C MET A 1 -5.37 53.01 57.68
N ASP A 2 -4.32 52.48 58.33
CA ASP A 2 -3.02 52.16 57.70
C ASP A 2 -3.07 50.89 56.82
N ASP A 3 -3.79 49.86 57.27
CA ASP A 3 -3.91 48.59 56.53
C ASP A 3 -4.62 48.73 55.17
N SER A 4 -5.61 49.62 55.04
CA SER A 4 -6.32 49.82 53.77
C SER A 4 -5.45 50.51 52.71
N ALA A 5 -4.60 51.45 53.12
CA ALA A 5 -3.67 52.12 52.22
C ALA A 5 -2.54 51.17 51.77
N SER A 6 -2.08 50.29 52.67
CA SER A 6 -1.14 49.21 52.33
C SER A 6 -1.72 48.22 51.34
N VAL A 7 -2.98 47.79 51.53
CA VAL A 7 -3.69 46.89 50.61
C VAL A 7 -3.91 47.53 49.23
N ASP A 8 -4.28 48.81 49.16
CA ASP A 8 -4.42 49.54 47.90
C ASP A 8 -3.08 49.70 47.16
N MET A 9 -1.99 49.90 47.90
CA MET A 9 -0.63 49.93 47.34
C MET A 9 -0.24 48.55 46.77
N MET A 10 -0.49 47.46 47.51
CA MET A 10 -0.24 46.09 46.99
C MET A 10 -1.12 45.74 45.78
N LEU A 11 -2.36 46.23 45.72
CA LEU A 11 -3.25 46.02 44.57
C LEU A 11 -2.75 46.75 43.33
N THR A 12 -2.27 47.99 43.48
CA THR A 12 -1.71 48.78 42.38
C THR A 12 -0.37 48.21 41.87
N GLU A 13 0.48 47.71 42.78
CA GLU A 13 1.72 47.00 42.43
C GLU A 13 1.42 45.68 41.67
N ASN A 14 0.55 44.83 42.20
CA ASN A 14 0.14 43.59 41.51
C ASN A 14 -0.51 43.88 40.14
N ALA A 15 -1.30 44.96 40.02
CA ALA A 15 -1.88 45.35 38.74
C ALA A 15 -0.81 45.78 37.73
N GLN A 16 0.23 46.49 38.19
CA GLN A 16 1.36 46.88 37.35
C GLN A 16 2.18 45.65 36.92
N GLU A 17 2.49 44.74 37.83
CA GLU A 17 3.20 43.49 37.52
C GLU A 17 2.42 42.60 36.54
N LEU A 18 1.08 42.57 36.65
CA LEU A 18 0.22 41.86 35.71
C LEU A 18 0.28 42.47 34.31
N VAL A 19 0.29 43.80 34.21
CA VAL A 19 0.44 44.50 32.92
C VAL A 19 1.81 44.19 32.31
N ASP A 20 2.88 44.31 33.10
CA ASP A 20 4.25 44.07 32.65
C ASP A 20 4.42 42.61 32.20
N SER A 21 3.93 41.64 32.97
CA SER A 21 3.92 40.23 32.60
C SER A 21 3.15 39.97 31.29
N ARG A 22 2.00 40.63 31.10
CA ARG A 22 1.21 40.51 29.87
C ARG A 22 1.97 41.05 28.65
N THR A 23 2.70 42.17 28.79
CA THR A 23 3.51 42.70 27.69
C THR A 23 4.64 41.76 27.30
N VAL A 24 5.31 41.15 28.29
CA VAL A 24 6.38 40.16 28.06
C VAL A 24 5.82 38.92 27.37
N LEU A 25 4.65 38.42 27.79
CA LEU A 25 4.00 37.28 27.16
C LEU A 25 3.67 37.55 25.69
N LEU A 26 3.11 38.71 25.37
CA LEU A 26 2.78 39.09 23.99
C LEU A 26 4.05 39.19 23.13
N LYS A 27 5.12 39.78 23.65
CA LYS A 27 6.41 39.88 22.95
C LYS A 27 7.04 38.50 22.71
N ASN A 28 6.95 37.60 23.69
CA ASN A 28 7.40 36.21 23.54
C ASN A 28 6.57 35.45 22.51
N GLN A 29 5.25 35.61 22.51
CA GLN A 29 4.36 34.97 21.54
C GLN A 29 4.68 35.43 20.11
N ASP A 30 4.85 36.73 19.89
CA ASP A 30 5.23 37.28 18.60
C ASP A 30 6.62 36.80 18.14
N THR A 31 7.60 36.75 19.07
CA THR A 31 8.94 36.22 18.77
C THR A 31 8.88 34.75 18.36
N ARG A 32 8.10 33.93 19.06
CA ARG A 32 7.87 32.52 18.71
C ARG A 32 7.21 32.39 17.35
N TYR A 33 6.19 33.19 17.05
CA TYR A 33 5.52 33.17 15.76
C TYR A 33 6.47 33.52 14.61
N ARG A 34 7.30 34.55 14.76
CA ARG A 34 8.33 34.91 13.77
C ARG A 34 9.37 33.80 13.59
N LEU A 35 9.78 33.13 14.68
CA LEU A 35 10.69 31.99 14.61
C LEU A 35 10.06 30.82 13.84
N CYS A 36 8.80 30.47 14.15
CA CYS A 36 8.07 29.43 13.44
C CYS A 36 7.93 29.73 11.95
N LEU A 37 7.64 30.98 11.58
CA LEU A 37 7.58 31.40 10.17
C LEU A 37 8.93 31.21 9.46
N LYS A 38 10.03 31.64 10.10
CA LYS A 38 11.37 31.42 9.55
C LYS A 38 11.71 29.94 9.41
N MET A 39 11.35 29.12 10.40
CA MET A 39 11.61 27.68 10.40
C MET A 39 10.76 26.93 9.36
N SER A 40 9.51 27.34 9.16
CA SER A 40 8.58 26.74 8.19
C SER A 40 9.15 26.71 6.78
N HIS A 41 9.86 27.77 6.35
CA HIS A 41 10.49 27.79 5.04
C HIS A 41 11.63 26.77 4.88
N HIS A 42 12.29 26.35 5.97
CA HIS A 42 13.46 25.48 5.92
C HIS A 42 13.20 24.05 6.39
N ILE A 43 12.14 23.81 7.16
CA ILE A 43 11.89 22.52 7.82
C ILE A 43 11.80 21.36 6.82
N ASN A 44 11.15 21.56 5.66
CA ASN A 44 11.07 20.55 4.62
C ASN A 44 12.45 20.18 4.10
N ARG A 45 13.31 21.18 3.80
CA ARG A 45 14.67 20.95 3.31
C ARG A 45 15.54 20.25 4.36
N TRP A 46 15.48 20.70 5.63
CA TRP A 46 16.24 20.09 6.70
C TRP A 46 15.83 18.64 6.96
N THR A 47 14.53 18.36 6.96
CA THR A 47 13.99 16.99 7.10
C THR A 47 14.52 16.09 6.00
N TRP A 48 14.54 16.54 4.74
CA TRP A 48 15.11 15.77 3.64
C TRP A 48 16.61 15.51 3.80
N ILE A 49 17.38 16.50 4.25
CA ILE A 49 18.83 16.34 4.49
C ILE A 49 19.07 15.33 5.60
N VAL A 50 18.40 15.47 6.74
CA VAL A 50 18.55 14.56 7.89
C VAL A 50 18.12 13.14 7.53
N LEU A 51 17.01 12.98 6.81
CA LEU A 51 16.52 11.67 6.41
C LEU A 51 17.49 10.98 5.44
N ARG A 52 18.04 11.72 4.47
CA ARG A 52 19.04 11.20 3.53
C ARG A 52 20.32 10.79 4.26
N GLU A 53 20.79 11.62 5.18
CA GLU A 53 22.00 11.32 5.96
C GLU A 53 21.78 10.06 6.82
N LYS A 54 20.63 9.97 7.50
CA LYS A 54 20.24 8.79 8.27
C LYS A 54 20.17 7.53 7.40
N SER A 55 19.62 7.59 6.18
CA SER A 55 19.55 6.42 5.29
C SER A 55 20.93 5.97 4.80
N ILE A 56 21.85 6.90 4.57
CA ILE A 56 23.25 6.60 4.21
C ILE A 56 23.93 5.87 5.37
N TYR A 57 23.87 6.40 6.60
CA TYR A 57 24.46 5.74 7.76
C TYR A 57 23.81 4.38 8.07
N HIS A 58 22.49 4.28 7.91
CA HIS A 58 21.80 2.99 8.04
C HIS A 58 22.32 1.96 7.03
N SER A 59 22.56 2.38 5.78
CA SER A 59 23.14 1.51 4.75
C SER A 59 24.59 1.13 5.05
N LEU A 60 25.41 2.09 5.52
CA LEU A 60 26.80 1.83 5.91
C LEU A 60 26.92 0.90 7.11
N ASN A 61 25.97 0.97 8.05
CA ASN A 61 25.94 0.07 9.22
C ASN A 61 25.68 -1.39 8.86
N MET A 62 25.12 -1.68 7.67
CA MET A 62 24.97 -3.05 7.18
C MET A 62 26.27 -3.62 6.58
N PHE A 63 27.28 -2.78 6.32
CA PHE A 63 28.56 -3.23 5.77
C PHE A 63 29.49 -3.73 6.87
N LYS A 64 30.27 -4.77 6.53
CA LYS A 64 31.29 -5.31 7.42
C LYS A 64 32.61 -4.60 7.15
N ALA A 65 33.27 -4.11 8.20
CA ALA A 65 34.60 -3.56 8.09
C ALA A 65 35.63 -4.69 7.94
N ASP A 66 36.49 -4.60 6.93
CA ASP A 66 37.64 -5.47 6.76
C ASP A 66 38.88 -4.89 7.46
N VAL A 67 39.83 -5.76 7.82
CA VAL A 67 41.08 -5.40 8.50
C VAL A 67 41.94 -4.43 7.68
N SER A 68 41.73 -4.41 6.36
CA SER A 68 42.37 -3.50 5.40
C SER A 68 41.86 -2.06 5.46
N GLY A 69 40.87 -1.75 6.31
CA GLY A 69 40.19 -0.45 6.35
C GLY A 69 39.17 -0.25 5.22
N MET A 70 38.83 -1.33 4.49
CA MET A 70 37.81 -1.33 3.44
C MET A 70 36.46 -1.78 4.02
N LEU A 71 35.37 -1.21 3.52
CA LEU A 71 34.02 -1.69 3.83
C LEU A 71 33.60 -2.72 2.79
N ARG A 72 33.19 -3.91 3.24
CA ARG A 72 32.62 -4.95 2.40
C ARG A 72 31.10 -4.99 2.62
N GLY A 73 30.37 -4.75 1.54
CA GLY A 73 28.91 -4.89 1.47
C GLY A 73 28.53 -5.99 0.50
N GLU A 74 27.50 -6.75 0.85
CA GLU A 74 26.87 -7.73 -0.04
C GLU A 74 25.43 -7.29 -0.29
N GLY A 75 24.96 -7.43 -1.53
CA GLY A 75 23.65 -6.95 -1.91
C GLY A 75 23.18 -7.50 -3.25
N TRP A 76 21.87 -7.42 -3.45
CA TRP A 76 21.22 -7.88 -4.65
C TRP A 76 21.20 -6.79 -5.72
N VAL A 77 21.54 -7.15 -6.95
CA VAL A 77 21.46 -6.27 -8.11
C VAL A 77 20.80 -7.00 -9.27
N VAL A 78 19.93 -6.29 -9.98
CA VAL A 78 19.33 -6.80 -11.22
C VAL A 78 20.45 -6.99 -12.25
N ALA A 79 20.53 -8.17 -12.86
CA ALA A 79 21.62 -8.53 -13.76
C ALA A 79 21.80 -7.53 -14.93
N GLU A 80 20.71 -6.92 -15.40
CA GLU A 80 20.70 -5.88 -16.44
C GLU A 80 21.42 -4.59 -15.99
N ASN A 81 21.25 -4.18 -14.73
CA ASN A 81 21.81 -2.93 -14.19
C ASN A 81 23.20 -3.10 -13.59
N LEU A 82 23.82 -4.29 -13.71
CA LEU A 82 25.14 -4.55 -13.14
C LEU A 82 26.22 -3.60 -13.70
N HIS A 83 26.11 -3.25 -14.98
CA HIS A 83 27.03 -2.30 -15.63
C HIS A 83 26.89 -0.89 -15.05
N GLU A 84 25.66 -0.40 -14.87
CA GLU A 84 25.42 0.93 -14.30
C GLU A 84 25.95 1.06 -12.86
N VAL A 85 25.78 0.00 -12.07
CA VAL A 85 26.30 -0.05 -10.69
C VAL A 85 27.83 -0.05 -10.69
N ARG A 86 28.47 -0.83 -11.56
CA ARG A 86 29.93 -0.84 -11.70
C ARG A 86 30.45 0.56 -12.05
N ASP A 87 29.86 1.21 -13.04
CA ASP A 87 30.25 2.55 -13.47
C ASP A 87 29.99 3.62 -12.40
N ALA A 88 28.92 3.47 -11.61
CA ALA A 88 28.64 4.38 -10.49
C ALA A 88 29.68 4.24 -9.36
N VAL A 89 30.08 3.02 -9.03
CA VAL A 89 31.11 2.72 -8.02
C VAL A 89 32.48 3.20 -8.51
N GLU A 90 32.83 2.95 -9.78
CA GLU A 90 34.09 3.42 -10.37
C GLU A 90 34.17 4.94 -10.38
N ARG A 91 33.09 5.65 -10.75
CA ARG A 91 33.02 7.12 -10.68
C ARG A 91 33.10 7.67 -9.26
N ALA A 92 32.47 7.00 -8.29
CA ALA A 92 32.56 7.41 -6.89
C ALA A 92 33.99 7.24 -6.38
N HIS A 93 34.66 6.18 -6.80
CA HIS A 93 36.02 5.85 -6.41
C HIS A 93 37.07 6.74 -7.11
N SER A 94 36.91 7.07 -8.39
CA SER A 94 37.85 7.93 -9.13
C SER A 94 37.96 9.35 -8.58
N ASN A 95 36.91 9.80 -7.87
CA ASN A 95 36.92 11.10 -7.18
C ASN A 95 37.67 11.04 -5.84
N MET A 96 38.09 9.86 -5.39
CA MET A 96 38.82 9.63 -4.16
C MET A 96 40.28 9.32 -4.51
N ASP A 97 41.21 10.15 -4.04
CA ASP A 97 42.65 10.14 -4.41
C ASP A 97 43.43 8.91 -3.86
N SER A 98 42.71 7.87 -3.45
CA SER A 98 43.28 6.62 -2.93
C SER A 98 43.48 5.64 -4.09
N GLY A 99 44.72 5.28 -4.41
CA GLY A 99 45.06 4.30 -5.47
C GLY A 99 44.63 2.85 -5.20
N MET A 100 43.55 2.61 -4.46
CA MET A 100 43.04 1.29 -4.07
C MET A 100 41.86 0.90 -4.97
N PRO A 101 41.97 -0.06 -5.90
CA PRO A 101 40.91 -0.33 -6.87
C PRO A 101 39.57 -0.69 -6.20
N SER A 102 38.46 -0.12 -6.68
CA SER A 102 37.13 -0.57 -6.30
C SER A 102 36.86 -1.94 -6.93
N HIS A 103 36.59 -2.94 -6.08
CA HIS A 103 36.39 -4.32 -6.52
C HIS A 103 34.91 -4.69 -6.39
N LEU A 104 34.22 -4.81 -7.53
CA LEU A 104 32.88 -5.37 -7.61
C LEU A 104 32.99 -6.78 -8.21
N ASP A 105 32.71 -7.79 -7.39
CA ASP A 105 32.72 -9.18 -7.81
C ASP A 105 31.39 -9.88 -7.46
N ARG A 106 31.09 -10.96 -8.19
CA ARG A 106 29.93 -11.80 -7.91
C ARG A 106 30.28 -12.74 -6.75
N VAL A 107 29.47 -12.71 -5.70
CA VAL A 107 29.63 -13.62 -4.56
C VAL A 107 29.51 -15.07 -5.06
N PRO A 108 30.41 -16.01 -4.69
CA PRO A 108 30.32 -17.41 -5.08
C PRO A 108 29.13 -18.13 -4.42
N GLN A 109 28.62 -19.20 -5.04
CA GLN A 109 27.51 -20.03 -4.52
C GLN A 109 27.91 -20.73 -3.20
N PRO A 110 26.96 -20.99 -2.28
CA PRO A 110 25.52 -20.81 -2.37
C PRO A 110 25.04 -19.42 -1.93
N TRP A 111 24.05 -18.88 -2.63
CA TRP A 111 23.42 -17.60 -2.31
C TRP A 111 22.09 -17.81 -1.58
N PRO A 112 21.74 -16.94 -0.61
CA PRO A 112 20.41 -16.95 0.02
C PRO A 112 19.30 -16.65 -1.02
N THR A 113 18.04 -16.88 -0.66
CA THR A 113 16.90 -16.69 -1.57
C THR A 113 16.88 -15.26 -2.14
N PRO A 114 17.05 -15.08 -3.47
CA PRO A 114 17.08 -13.75 -4.08
C PRO A 114 15.72 -13.05 -4.03
N PRO A 115 15.70 -11.69 -3.97
CA PRO A 115 14.47 -10.92 -4.03
C PRO A 115 13.85 -10.94 -5.42
N THR A 116 12.53 -10.80 -5.47
CA THR A 116 11.76 -10.72 -6.73
C THR A 116 11.59 -9.26 -7.15
N TYR A 117 11.88 -8.95 -8.41
CA TYR A 117 11.70 -7.62 -9.00
C TYR A 117 10.96 -7.71 -10.32
N PHE A 118 9.90 -6.90 -10.48
CA PHE A 118 9.09 -6.83 -11.70
C PHE A 118 9.22 -5.45 -12.36
N VAL A 119 9.64 -5.44 -13.63
CA VAL A 119 9.56 -4.23 -14.46
C VAL A 119 8.10 -4.02 -14.84
N THR A 120 7.49 -2.96 -14.32
CA THR A 120 6.08 -2.64 -14.56
C THR A 120 5.93 -1.35 -15.37
N ASN A 121 4.94 -1.33 -16.27
CA ASN A 121 4.51 -0.10 -16.93
C ASN A 121 3.37 0.55 -16.11
N LYS A 122 3.04 1.81 -16.39
CA LYS A 122 2.00 2.59 -15.70
C LYS A 122 0.65 1.86 -15.59
N PHE A 123 0.27 1.11 -16.62
CA PHE A 123 -0.95 0.29 -16.62
C PHE A 123 -0.82 -0.94 -15.70
N THR A 124 0.26 -1.70 -15.85
CA THR A 124 0.50 -2.93 -15.08
C THR A 124 0.82 -2.65 -13.61
N TYR A 125 1.29 -1.44 -13.29
CA TYR A 125 1.63 -1.04 -11.92
C TYR A 125 0.45 -1.20 -10.95
N ALA A 126 -0.76 -0.78 -11.35
CA ALA A 126 -1.95 -0.90 -10.51
C ALA A 126 -2.30 -2.36 -10.19
N PHE A 127 -2.19 -3.25 -11.19
CA PHE A 127 -2.42 -4.68 -11.01
C PHE A 127 -1.30 -5.37 -10.23
N GLN A 128 -0.06 -4.89 -10.36
CA GLN A 128 1.07 -5.41 -9.59
C GLN A 128 0.95 -5.03 -8.12
N GLU A 129 0.62 -3.78 -7.81
CA GLU A 129 0.40 -3.33 -6.42
C GLU A 129 -0.73 -4.12 -5.77
N PHE A 130 -1.80 -4.38 -6.54
CA PHE A 130 -2.91 -5.22 -6.13
C PHE A 130 -2.54 -6.68 -5.85
N VAL A 131 -1.62 -7.28 -6.60
CA VAL A 131 -1.14 -8.64 -6.32
C VAL A 131 -0.18 -8.65 -5.13
N ASN A 132 0.70 -7.65 -5.04
CA ASN A 132 1.69 -7.52 -3.98
C ASN A 132 1.07 -7.36 -2.59
N THR A 133 -0.17 -6.85 -2.47
CA THR A 133 -0.88 -6.78 -1.19
C THR A 133 -1.33 -8.15 -0.67
N TYR A 134 -1.39 -9.17 -1.53
CA TYR A 134 -1.56 -10.57 -1.10
C TYR A 134 -0.27 -11.16 -0.56
N GLY A 135 0.77 -11.05 -1.38
CA GLY A 135 2.03 -11.76 -1.20
C GLY A 135 2.94 -11.51 -2.40
N ILE A 136 4.25 -11.55 -2.13
CA ILE A 136 5.28 -11.40 -3.16
C ILE A 136 5.62 -12.81 -3.67
N PRO A 137 5.52 -13.08 -4.97
CA PRO A 137 5.86 -14.40 -5.52
C PRO A 137 7.34 -14.73 -5.33
N ARG A 138 7.67 -16.03 -5.21
CA ARG A 138 9.06 -16.47 -5.05
C ARG A 138 9.88 -16.16 -6.30
N TYR A 139 11.20 -16.20 -6.16
CA TYR A 139 12.11 -15.88 -7.26
C TYR A 139 11.88 -16.80 -8.46
N ARG A 140 11.69 -16.19 -9.64
CA ARG A 140 11.40 -16.86 -10.93
C ARG A 140 10.07 -17.63 -10.98
N GLU A 141 9.11 -17.32 -10.11
CA GLU A 141 7.73 -17.77 -10.29
C GLU A 141 7.00 -16.97 -11.37
N ALA A 142 5.91 -17.55 -11.90
CA ALA A 142 5.07 -16.89 -12.89
C ALA A 142 4.34 -15.69 -12.27
N ASN A 143 4.43 -14.52 -12.90
CA ASN A 143 3.78 -13.31 -12.39
C ASN A 143 2.24 -13.43 -12.52
N PRO A 144 1.48 -13.48 -11.41
CA PRO A 144 0.03 -13.59 -11.46
C PRO A 144 -0.64 -12.30 -11.96
N ALA A 145 0.01 -11.14 -11.81
CA ALA A 145 -0.58 -9.82 -12.09
C ALA A 145 -1.01 -9.64 -13.55
N LEU A 146 -0.27 -10.25 -14.49
CA LEU A 146 -0.63 -10.19 -15.90
C LEU A 146 -1.94 -10.95 -16.18
N PHE A 147 -2.15 -12.08 -15.52
CA PHE A 147 -3.40 -12.83 -15.61
C PHE A 147 -4.55 -12.07 -14.93
N THR A 148 -4.31 -11.51 -13.74
CA THR A 148 -5.25 -10.64 -13.02
C THR A 148 -5.74 -9.49 -13.90
N ALA A 149 -4.84 -8.85 -14.66
CA ALA A 149 -5.19 -7.71 -15.50
C ALA A 149 -6.25 -8.03 -16.56
N ALA A 150 -6.31 -9.28 -17.04
CA ALA A 150 -7.31 -9.72 -18.01
C ALA A 150 -8.54 -10.33 -17.34
N THR A 151 -8.36 -11.19 -16.33
CA THR A 151 -9.47 -11.94 -15.73
C THR A 151 -10.28 -11.14 -14.73
N PHE A 152 -9.68 -10.19 -14.03
CA PHE A 152 -10.36 -9.40 -13.01
C PHE A 152 -11.51 -8.56 -13.60
N PRO A 153 -11.29 -7.74 -14.67
CA PRO A 153 -12.40 -6.99 -15.28
C PRO A 153 -13.47 -7.90 -15.89
N PHE A 154 -13.07 -9.07 -16.39
CA PHE A 154 -14.01 -10.04 -16.95
C PHE A 154 -14.94 -10.62 -15.88
N LEU A 155 -14.38 -11.10 -14.77
CA LEU A 155 -15.17 -11.64 -13.65
C LEU A 155 -16.08 -10.58 -13.03
N PHE A 156 -15.56 -9.36 -12.87
CA PHE A 156 -16.37 -8.22 -12.43
C PHE A 156 -17.55 -7.96 -13.38
N GLY A 157 -17.32 -8.02 -14.70
CA GLY A 157 -18.37 -7.83 -15.71
C GLY A 157 -19.44 -8.92 -15.70
N VAL A 158 -19.09 -10.17 -15.39
CA VAL A 158 -20.06 -11.27 -15.25
C VAL A 158 -20.96 -11.06 -14.01
N MET A 159 -20.41 -10.51 -12.92
CA MET A 159 -21.16 -10.25 -11.68
C MET A 159 -22.07 -9.03 -11.79
N TYR A 160 -21.55 -7.93 -12.33
CA TYR A 160 -22.24 -6.63 -12.43
C TYR A 160 -22.84 -6.42 -13.84
N GLY A 161 -23.51 -7.44 -14.36
CA GLY A 161 -23.97 -7.54 -15.74
C GLY A 161 -25.16 -6.63 -16.09
N ASP A 162 -24.97 -5.31 -16.07
CA ASP A 162 -25.95 -4.31 -16.53
C ASP A 162 -25.28 -3.32 -17.51
N ILE A 163 -25.85 -3.19 -18.72
CA ILE A 163 -25.31 -2.32 -19.78
C ILE A 163 -25.41 -0.83 -19.40
N GLY A 164 -26.48 -0.43 -18.73
CA GLY A 164 -26.71 0.96 -18.31
C GLY A 164 -25.74 1.38 -17.22
N HIS A 165 -25.69 0.60 -16.13
CA HIS A 165 -24.76 0.89 -15.04
C HIS A 165 -23.30 0.70 -15.47
N GLY A 166 -23.00 -0.32 -16.27
CA GLY A 166 -21.67 -0.57 -16.84
C GLY A 166 -21.18 0.59 -17.72
N MET A 167 -22.06 1.18 -18.54
CA MET A 167 -21.73 2.38 -19.32
C MET A 167 -21.41 3.58 -18.41
N PHE A 168 -22.16 3.76 -17.32
CA PHE A 168 -21.88 4.83 -16.36
C PHE A 168 -20.52 4.64 -15.66
N LEU A 169 -20.18 3.41 -15.25
CA LEU A 169 -18.87 3.08 -14.67
C LEU A 169 -17.75 3.31 -15.69
N PHE A 170 -17.95 2.91 -16.94
CA PHE A 170 -16.99 3.14 -18.03
C PHE A 170 -16.75 4.64 -18.27
N LEU A 171 -17.80 5.46 -18.31
CA LEU A 171 -17.68 6.91 -18.47
C LEU A 171 -17.01 7.57 -17.27
N ASN A 172 -17.28 7.12 -16.04
CA ASN A 172 -16.59 7.63 -14.84
C ASN A 172 -15.10 7.27 -14.87
N GLY A 173 -14.76 6.03 -15.23
CA GLY A 173 -13.37 5.60 -15.41
C GLY A 173 -12.65 6.42 -16.48
N LEU A 174 -13.30 6.64 -17.62
CA LEU A 174 -12.74 7.44 -18.71
C LEU A 174 -12.54 8.91 -18.30
N SER A 175 -13.50 9.48 -17.55
CA SER A 175 -13.39 10.83 -16.98
C SER A 175 -12.19 10.94 -16.02
N LEU A 176 -11.94 9.92 -15.20
CA LEU A 176 -10.78 9.88 -14.31
C LEU A 176 -9.46 9.82 -15.07
N ILE A 177 -9.38 8.99 -16.11
CA ILE A 177 -8.20 8.90 -16.99
C ILE A 177 -7.93 10.22 -17.70
N TRP A 178 -8.98 10.88 -18.20
CA TRP A 178 -8.86 12.18 -18.86
C TRP A 178 -8.31 13.25 -17.90
N ASN A 179 -8.73 13.20 -16.64
CA ASN A 179 -8.34 14.17 -15.62
C ASN A 179 -7.03 13.82 -14.89
N GLU A 180 -6.35 12.75 -15.28
CA GLU A 180 -5.17 12.22 -14.59
C GLU A 180 -4.08 13.30 -14.36
N LYS A 181 -3.69 14.04 -15.40
CA LYS A 181 -2.65 15.09 -15.30
C LYS A 181 -3.04 16.24 -14.37
N LYS A 182 -4.34 16.49 -14.21
CA LYS A 182 -4.86 17.51 -13.31
C LYS A 182 -4.86 16.99 -11.88
N MET A 183 -5.21 15.72 -11.67
CA MET A 183 -5.25 15.06 -10.35
C MET A 183 -3.85 14.75 -9.81
N GLU A 184 -2.85 14.49 -10.67
CA GLU A 184 -1.46 14.28 -10.25
C GLU A 184 -0.87 15.52 -9.55
N ASN A 185 -1.31 16.72 -9.95
CA ASN A 185 -0.89 17.98 -9.36
C ASN A 185 -1.71 18.39 -8.13
N VAL A 186 -2.92 17.84 -7.97
CA VAL A 186 -3.75 17.98 -6.77
C VAL A 186 -3.38 16.83 -5.84
N LYS A 187 -2.19 16.91 -5.25
CA LYS A 187 -1.73 15.92 -4.28
C LYS A 187 -2.76 15.83 -3.14
N MET A 188 -3.26 14.62 -2.92
CA MET A 188 -4.22 14.27 -1.88
C MET A 188 -3.55 14.39 -0.51
N ASP A 189 -3.81 15.50 0.18
CA ASP A 189 -3.06 15.97 1.35
C ASP A 189 -3.23 15.17 2.64
N GLU A 190 -4.11 14.16 2.74
CA GLU A 190 -4.29 13.44 4.03
C GLU A 190 -4.12 11.91 3.92
N LEU A 191 -4.67 11.27 2.88
CA LEU A 191 -4.51 9.81 2.70
C LEU A 191 -3.20 9.44 2.00
N SER A 192 -2.70 10.27 1.07
CA SER A 192 -1.42 10.02 0.40
C SER A 192 -0.22 10.43 1.23
N GLU A 193 -0.38 11.35 2.20
CA GLU A 193 0.70 11.74 3.11
C GLU A 193 0.97 10.63 4.13
N GLY A 194 -0.07 10.00 4.68
CA GLY A 194 0.06 8.76 5.47
C GLY A 194 0.68 7.62 4.66
N LEU A 195 0.31 7.49 3.38
CA LEU A 195 0.89 6.48 2.49
C LEU A 195 2.31 6.84 2.02
N HIS A 196 2.70 8.11 1.89
CA HIS A 196 4.05 8.53 1.50
C HIS A 196 5.03 8.51 2.68
N VAL A 197 4.57 8.76 3.89
CA VAL A 197 5.32 8.46 5.11
C VAL A 197 5.50 6.94 5.22
N ALA A 198 4.46 6.14 4.95
CA ALA A 198 4.58 4.69 4.86
C ALA A 198 5.48 4.23 3.68
N ARG A 199 5.49 4.91 2.52
CA ARG A 199 6.33 4.61 1.35
C ARG A 199 7.81 4.89 1.61
N LYS A 200 8.12 5.83 2.50
CA LYS A 200 9.49 6.06 2.99
C LYS A 200 9.87 5.11 4.13
N GLN A 201 8.91 4.63 4.91
CA GLN A 201 9.15 3.64 5.96
C GLN A 201 9.30 2.21 5.39
N THR A 202 8.67 1.89 4.26
CA THR A 202 8.63 0.54 3.66
C THR A 202 9.87 0.14 2.86
N HIS A 203 10.84 1.04 2.66
CA HIS A 203 12.15 0.68 2.09
C HIS A 203 13.27 0.64 3.12
N VAL A 204 12.93 0.79 4.40
CA VAL A 204 13.76 0.29 5.48
C VAL A 204 13.16 -1.07 5.80
N PRO A 205 13.81 -2.22 5.52
CA PRO A 205 13.38 -3.46 6.12
C PRO A 205 13.29 -3.21 7.62
N ILE A 206 12.09 -3.33 8.18
CA ILE A 206 11.94 -3.48 9.63
C ILE A 206 12.57 -4.83 9.90
N TYR A 207 13.88 -4.83 10.15
CA TYR A 207 14.47 -5.87 10.95
C TYR A 207 13.71 -5.81 12.27
N HIS A 208 12.86 -6.81 12.50
CA HIS A 208 12.54 -7.16 13.87
C HIS A 208 13.88 -7.32 14.57
N HIS A 209 14.13 -6.44 15.54
CA HIS A 209 15.24 -6.62 16.45
C HIS A 209 14.84 -7.81 17.32
N ASP A 210 15.03 -9.00 16.80
CA ASP A 210 15.08 -10.21 17.62
C ASP A 210 16.38 -10.10 18.40
N GLU A 211 16.33 -9.41 19.55
CA GLU A 211 17.44 -9.33 20.50
C GLU A 211 17.78 -10.69 21.14
N ASP A 212 17.12 -11.78 20.76
CA ASP A 212 17.41 -13.13 21.26
C ASP A 212 17.47 -14.19 20.14
N ALA A 213 17.97 -13.84 18.95
CA ALA A 213 18.31 -14.86 17.95
C ALA A 213 19.69 -15.45 18.28
N PRO A 214 19.78 -16.72 18.75
CA PRO A 214 21.08 -17.31 19.02
C PRO A 214 21.88 -17.38 17.72
N LEU A 215 23.16 -17.05 17.85
CA LEU A 215 24.17 -17.12 16.80
C LEU A 215 24.31 -18.58 16.34
N TYR A 216 23.49 -19.00 15.38
CA TYR A 216 23.65 -20.29 14.72
C TYR A 216 24.94 -20.22 13.90
N ALA A 217 25.99 -20.81 14.46
CA ALA A 217 27.11 -21.30 13.67
C ALA A 217 26.53 -22.30 12.67
N ASP A 218 26.66 -21.95 11.38
CA ASP A 218 26.39 -22.80 10.23
C ASP A 218 27.34 -24.01 10.28
N GLY A 219 26.96 -24.98 11.09
CA GLY A 219 27.33 -26.38 10.93
C GLY A 219 26.31 -26.96 9.96
N HIS A 220 26.75 -27.15 8.73
CA HIS A 220 26.04 -27.93 7.73
C HIS A 220 26.04 -29.40 8.19
N ASP A 221 25.16 -29.73 9.12
CA ASP A 221 24.61 -31.07 9.23
C ASP A 221 23.38 -31.05 8.31
N ASP A 222 23.58 -31.55 7.09
CA ASP A 222 22.50 -32.18 6.33
C ASP A 222 21.97 -33.31 7.22
N ASP A 223 21.06 -32.99 8.13
CA ASP A 223 20.10 -33.96 8.62
C ASP A 223 19.21 -34.27 7.42
N ASP A 224 19.71 -35.20 6.59
CA ASP A 224 18.91 -36.24 5.96
C ASP A 224 18.13 -36.95 7.09
N GLU A 225 17.18 -36.26 7.73
CA GLU A 225 16.03 -36.93 8.31
C GLU A 225 15.37 -37.60 7.10
N GLU A 226 15.70 -38.88 6.90
CA GLU A 226 14.85 -39.80 6.18
C GLU A 226 13.47 -39.65 6.81
N HIS A 227 12.65 -38.71 6.30
CA HIS A 227 11.25 -38.62 6.61
C HIS A 227 10.74 -40.03 6.40
N GLY A 228 10.44 -40.72 7.50
CA GLY A 228 10.11 -42.11 7.44
C GLY A 228 9.01 -42.25 6.41
N PHE A 229 9.09 -43.25 5.52
CA PHE A 229 8.13 -43.39 4.43
C PHE A 229 6.66 -43.22 4.88
N GLY A 230 6.35 -43.54 6.14
CA GLY A 230 5.08 -43.23 6.79
C GLY A 230 4.72 -41.73 6.93
N GLU A 231 5.66 -40.86 7.28
CA GLU A 231 5.44 -39.40 7.35
C GLU A 231 5.18 -38.80 5.98
N ILE A 232 5.96 -39.19 4.95
CA ILE A 232 5.71 -38.79 3.56
C ILE A 232 4.33 -39.26 3.10
N VAL A 233 3.94 -40.50 3.42
CA VAL A 233 2.61 -41.05 3.09
C VAL A 233 1.50 -40.31 3.82
N ILE A 234 1.68 -39.96 5.10
CA ILE A 234 0.69 -39.20 5.88
C ILE A 234 0.56 -37.77 5.30
N HIS A 235 1.68 -37.08 5.06
CA HIS A 235 1.69 -35.74 4.48
C HIS A 235 1.04 -35.74 3.09
N GLN A 236 1.39 -36.69 2.22
CA GLN A 236 0.80 -36.83 0.89
C GLN A 236 -0.70 -37.17 0.96
N ALA A 237 -1.14 -37.97 1.94
CA ALA A 237 -2.54 -38.30 2.13
C ALA A 237 -3.36 -37.07 2.57
N ILE A 238 -2.81 -36.25 3.47
CA ILE A 238 -3.44 -34.99 3.90
C ILE A 238 -3.52 -34.03 2.71
N GLU A 239 -2.41 -33.80 2.00
CA GLU A 239 -2.38 -32.93 0.82
C GLU A 239 -3.39 -33.38 -0.25
N THR A 240 -3.54 -34.70 -0.45
CA THR A 240 -4.51 -35.25 -1.41
C THR A 240 -5.95 -34.95 -0.98
N ILE A 241 -6.29 -35.10 0.30
CA ILE A 241 -7.63 -34.80 0.82
C ILE A 241 -7.92 -33.30 0.74
N GLU A 242 -6.96 -32.47 1.15
CA GLU A 242 -7.06 -31.01 1.06
C GLU A 242 -7.20 -30.55 -0.39
N PHE A 243 -6.47 -31.16 -1.33
CA PHE A 243 -6.59 -30.86 -2.74
C PHE A 243 -7.97 -31.21 -3.29
N VAL A 244 -8.51 -32.40 -2.97
CA VAL A 244 -9.85 -32.82 -3.46
C VAL A 244 -10.96 -31.95 -2.86
N LEU A 245 -10.94 -31.73 -1.54
CA LEU A 245 -11.90 -30.86 -0.87
C LEU A 245 -11.76 -29.41 -1.34
N GLY A 246 -10.52 -28.96 -1.56
CA GLY A 246 -10.19 -27.65 -2.12
C GLY A 246 -10.72 -27.48 -3.55
N MET A 247 -10.60 -28.48 -4.43
CA MET A 247 -11.15 -28.42 -5.79
C MET A 247 -12.67 -28.25 -5.78
N VAL A 248 -13.39 -29.02 -4.95
CA VAL A 248 -14.85 -28.92 -4.84
C VAL A 248 -15.25 -27.57 -4.24
N SER A 249 -14.60 -27.14 -3.16
CA SER A 249 -14.86 -25.86 -2.49
C SER A 249 -14.62 -24.68 -3.42
N ASN A 250 -13.49 -24.67 -4.13
CA ASN A 250 -13.14 -23.62 -5.10
C ASN A 250 -14.18 -23.58 -6.22
N THR A 251 -14.56 -24.73 -6.78
CA THR A 251 -15.57 -24.79 -7.85
C THR A 251 -16.94 -24.29 -7.35
N ALA A 252 -17.36 -24.68 -6.15
CA ALA A 252 -18.61 -24.21 -5.56
C ALA A 252 -18.57 -22.71 -5.23
N SER A 253 -17.41 -22.15 -4.88
CA SER A 253 -17.27 -20.71 -4.59
C SER A 253 -17.58 -19.85 -5.82
N TYR A 254 -17.28 -20.31 -7.03
CA TYR A 254 -17.66 -19.63 -8.29
C TYR A 254 -19.18 -19.52 -8.50
N LEU A 255 -20.02 -20.29 -7.80
CA LEU A 255 -21.49 -20.11 -7.81
C LEU A 255 -21.89 -18.71 -7.32
N ARG A 256 -21.04 -18.07 -6.50
CA ARG A 256 -21.21 -16.68 -6.08
C ARG A 256 -21.36 -15.72 -7.26
N LEU A 257 -20.64 -15.96 -8.36
CA LEU A 257 -20.74 -15.12 -9.56
C LEU A 257 -22.17 -15.10 -10.10
N TRP A 258 -22.79 -16.29 -10.17
CA TRP A 258 -24.17 -16.47 -10.59
C TRP A 258 -25.15 -15.86 -9.58
N ALA A 259 -24.95 -16.11 -8.29
CA ALA A 259 -25.85 -15.62 -7.24
C ALA A 259 -25.90 -14.09 -7.18
N LEU A 260 -24.74 -13.43 -7.27
CA LEU A 260 -24.66 -11.97 -7.21
C LEU A 260 -25.20 -11.32 -8.49
N SER A 261 -24.93 -11.92 -9.64
CA SER A 261 -25.51 -11.49 -10.92
C SER A 261 -27.03 -11.57 -10.92
N LEU A 262 -27.58 -12.68 -10.40
CA LEU A 262 -29.03 -12.86 -10.25
C LEU A 262 -29.61 -11.83 -9.27
N ALA A 263 -29.01 -11.67 -8.09
CA ALA A 263 -29.48 -10.71 -7.09
C ALA A 263 -29.48 -9.27 -7.64
N HIS A 264 -28.43 -8.87 -8.35
CA HIS A 264 -28.35 -7.56 -8.99
C HIS A 264 -29.48 -7.35 -10.01
N SER A 265 -29.71 -8.34 -10.89
CA SER A 265 -30.80 -8.28 -11.87
C SER A 265 -32.18 -8.20 -11.21
N GLU A 266 -32.44 -8.99 -10.16
CA GLU A 266 -33.73 -8.99 -9.46
C GLU A 266 -33.96 -7.70 -8.65
N LEU A 267 -32.92 -7.13 -8.05
CA LEU A 267 -33.04 -5.83 -7.37
C LEU A 267 -33.34 -4.70 -8.37
N ALA A 268 -32.69 -4.72 -9.55
CA ALA A 268 -32.92 -3.73 -10.59
C ALA A 268 -34.36 -3.78 -11.13
N THR A 269 -34.92 -4.98 -11.36
CA THR A 269 -36.32 -5.13 -11.82
C THR A 269 -37.32 -4.72 -10.74
N VAL A 270 -37.09 -5.08 -9.47
CA VAL A 270 -37.97 -4.68 -8.36
C VAL A 270 -37.98 -3.17 -8.17
N PHE A 271 -36.83 -2.50 -8.27
CA PHE A 271 -36.79 -1.04 -8.20
C PHE A 271 -37.48 -0.38 -9.38
N TRP A 272 -37.33 -0.91 -10.59
CA TRP A 272 -38.06 -0.44 -11.76
C TRP A 272 -39.57 -0.54 -11.58
N ASP A 273 -40.07 -1.70 -11.16
CA ASP A 273 -41.49 -1.95 -11.00
C ASP A 273 -42.10 -1.16 -9.82
N LYS A 274 -41.39 -1.07 -8.70
CA LYS A 274 -41.94 -0.41 -7.50
C LYS A 274 -41.79 1.11 -7.53
N ALA A 275 -40.72 1.65 -8.09
CA ALA A 275 -40.50 3.10 -8.11
C ALA A 275 -41.05 3.76 -9.38
N MET A 276 -40.73 3.22 -10.57
CA MET A 276 -41.08 3.86 -11.84
C MET A 276 -42.45 3.43 -12.36
N LEU A 277 -42.73 2.12 -12.45
CA LEU A 277 -43.97 1.63 -13.04
C LEU A 277 -45.21 2.04 -12.23
N SER A 278 -45.09 2.05 -10.89
CA SER A 278 -46.15 2.52 -9.98
C SER A 278 -46.51 3.99 -10.21
N THR A 279 -45.51 4.87 -10.39
CA THR A 279 -45.72 6.32 -10.54
C THR A 279 -46.19 6.69 -11.96
N LEU A 280 -45.78 5.93 -12.97
CA LEU A 280 -46.29 6.07 -14.35
C LEU A 280 -47.79 5.77 -14.45
N ASN A 281 -48.29 4.76 -13.74
CA ASN A 281 -49.71 4.39 -13.75
C ASN A 281 -50.63 5.43 -13.08
N MET A 282 -50.09 6.32 -12.25
CA MET A 282 -50.87 7.40 -11.61
C MET A 282 -51.18 8.57 -12.56
N ASN A 283 -50.62 8.57 -13.79
CA ASN A 283 -50.85 9.52 -14.88
C ASN A 283 -50.77 11.02 -14.48
N ASN A 284 -49.99 11.34 -13.45
CA ASN A 284 -49.75 12.69 -12.95
C ASN A 284 -48.28 13.07 -13.19
N PHE A 285 -48.05 14.14 -13.96
CA PHE A 285 -46.70 14.60 -14.32
C PHE A 285 -45.82 14.88 -13.10
N LEU A 286 -46.38 15.47 -12.05
CA LEU A 286 -45.62 15.80 -10.84
C LEU A 286 -45.23 14.53 -10.06
N ALA A 287 -46.11 13.53 -10.00
CA ALA A 287 -45.81 12.24 -9.39
C ALA A 287 -44.75 11.47 -10.18
N CYS A 288 -44.77 11.55 -11.51
CA CYS A 288 -43.75 10.94 -12.38
C CYS A 288 -42.37 11.59 -12.16
N TYR A 289 -42.29 12.92 -11.99
CA TYR A 289 -41.03 13.61 -11.73
C TYR A 289 -40.41 13.21 -10.37
N PHE A 290 -41.21 13.21 -9.30
CA PHE A 290 -40.75 12.76 -7.98
C PHE A 290 -40.41 11.26 -7.98
N GLY A 291 -41.20 10.43 -8.69
CA GLY A 291 -40.92 9.01 -8.87
C GLY A 291 -39.59 8.75 -9.57
N PHE A 292 -39.29 9.50 -10.63
CA PHE A 292 -38.01 9.43 -11.33
C PHE A 292 -36.85 9.85 -10.43
N ALA A 293 -37.00 10.91 -9.63
CA ALA A 293 -35.95 11.35 -8.70
C ALA A 293 -35.64 10.29 -7.63
N VAL A 294 -36.68 9.64 -7.08
CA VAL A 294 -36.51 8.54 -6.12
C VAL A 294 -35.85 7.34 -6.79
N PHE A 295 -36.30 6.94 -7.98
CA PHE A 295 -35.71 5.85 -8.74
C PHE A 295 -34.23 6.11 -9.05
N ALA A 296 -33.88 7.30 -9.53
CA ALA A 296 -32.51 7.69 -9.83
C ALA A 296 -31.63 7.70 -8.56
N GLY A 297 -32.15 8.20 -7.44
CA GLY A 297 -31.45 8.21 -6.16
C GLY A 297 -31.15 6.81 -5.62
N VAL A 298 -32.15 5.91 -5.66
CA VAL A 298 -31.98 4.52 -5.22
C VAL A 298 -31.04 3.75 -6.14
N THR A 299 -31.19 3.95 -7.46
CA THR A 299 -30.29 3.33 -8.46
C THR A 299 -28.85 3.78 -8.27
N PHE A 300 -28.61 5.08 -8.08
CA PHE A 300 -27.26 5.60 -7.85
C PHE A 300 -26.68 5.14 -6.50
N GLY A 301 -27.44 5.22 -5.41
CA GLY A 301 -26.95 4.88 -4.08
C GLY A 301 -26.76 3.38 -3.86
N VAL A 302 -27.78 2.59 -4.18
CA VAL A 302 -27.77 1.14 -3.91
C VAL A 302 -27.07 0.41 -5.06
N LEU A 303 -27.59 0.50 -6.28
CA LEU A 303 -27.09 -0.30 -7.39
C LEU A 303 -25.70 0.15 -7.89
N LEU A 304 -25.38 1.44 -7.82
CA LEU A 304 -24.12 1.97 -8.38
C LEU A 304 -23.00 2.16 -7.35
N MET A 305 -23.30 2.55 -6.11
CA MET A 305 -22.26 2.70 -5.08
C MET A 305 -22.08 1.42 -4.25
N MET A 306 -23.16 0.90 -3.67
CA MET A 306 -23.08 -0.24 -2.75
C MET A 306 -22.82 -1.56 -3.47
N ASP A 307 -23.67 -1.92 -4.44
CA ASP A 307 -23.58 -3.22 -5.13
C ASP A 307 -22.30 -3.33 -5.98
N VAL A 308 -21.81 -2.22 -6.56
CA VAL A 308 -20.53 -2.21 -7.29
C VAL A 308 -19.37 -2.54 -6.37
N LEU A 309 -19.35 -1.96 -5.17
CA LEU A 309 -18.31 -2.22 -4.18
C LEU A 309 -18.36 -3.69 -3.71
N GLU A 310 -19.56 -4.22 -3.49
CA GLU A 310 -19.77 -5.63 -3.15
C GLU A 310 -19.29 -6.57 -4.26
N CYS A 311 -19.68 -6.33 -5.52
CA CYS A 311 -19.22 -7.08 -6.68
C CYS A 311 -17.68 -7.01 -6.83
N PHE A 312 -17.11 -5.82 -6.64
CA PHE A 312 -15.67 -5.60 -6.69
C PHE A 312 -14.93 -6.42 -5.62
N LEU A 313 -15.36 -6.35 -4.36
CA LEU A 313 -14.74 -7.08 -3.25
C LEU A 313 -14.89 -8.60 -3.39
N HIS A 314 -16.02 -9.07 -3.92
CA HIS A 314 -16.21 -10.49 -4.19
C HIS A 314 -15.35 -11.00 -5.34
N ALA A 315 -15.18 -10.24 -6.42
CA ALA A 315 -14.23 -10.56 -7.48
C ALA A 315 -12.79 -10.60 -6.95
N LEU A 316 -12.46 -9.66 -6.06
CA LEU A 316 -11.19 -9.58 -5.35
C LEU A 316 -10.91 -10.85 -4.53
N ARG A 317 -11.88 -11.26 -3.71
CA ARG A 317 -11.79 -12.47 -2.88
C ARG A 317 -11.61 -13.72 -3.73
N LEU A 318 -12.34 -13.85 -4.84
CA LEU A 318 -12.21 -14.95 -5.78
C LEU A 318 -10.77 -15.03 -6.29
N HIS A 319 -10.19 -13.88 -6.66
CA HIS A 319 -8.85 -13.81 -7.19
C HIS A 319 -7.77 -14.14 -6.15
N TRP A 320 -7.91 -13.63 -4.92
CA TRP A 320 -7.00 -13.96 -3.83
C TRP A 320 -7.11 -15.42 -3.38
N VAL A 321 -8.31 -15.90 -3.07
CA VAL A 321 -8.47 -17.21 -2.44
C VAL A 321 -8.38 -18.36 -3.45
N GLU A 322 -8.90 -18.20 -4.67
CA GLU A 322 -9.04 -19.32 -5.61
C GLU A 322 -7.96 -19.35 -6.68
N PHE A 323 -7.44 -18.18 -7.08
CA PHE A 323 -6.38 -18.08 -8.09
C PHE A 323 -4.99 -17.96 -7.49
N GLN A 324 -4.76 -17.07 -6.51
CA GLN A 324 -3.41 -16.91 -5.94
C GLN A 324 -2.95 -18.11 -5.12
N ASN A 325 -3.82 -18.74 -4.32
CA ASN A 325 -3.47 -19.96 -3.56
C ASN A 325 -3.02 -21.15 -4.43
N LYS A 326 -3.29 -21.11 -5.74
CA LYS A 326 -2.81 -22.14 -6.69
C LYS A 326 -1.51 -21.77 -7.39
N VAL A 327 -1.22 -20.47 -7.49
CA VAL A 327 -0.10 -19.95 -8.30
C VAL A 327 1.08 -19.54 -7.42
N ILE A 328 0.80 -18.97 -6.26
CA ILE A 328 1.79 -18.62 -5.25
C ILE A 328 1.90 -19.83 -4.33
N LYS A 329 3.05 -20.50 -4.36
CA LYS A 329 3.40 -21.42 -3.29
C LYS A 329 3.86 -20.56 -2.12
N ASP A 330 3.04 -20.49 -1.08
CA ASP A 330 3.39 -19.77 0.14
C ASP A 330 4.81 -20.15 0.56
N ALA A 331 5.59 -19.12 0.90
CA ALA A 331 6.93 -19.25 1.43
C ALA A 331 6.87 -19.87 2.83
N GLU A 332 6.65 -21.19 2.91
CA GLU A 332 7.32 -22.00 3.94
C GLU A 332 8.83 -22.01 3.65
#